data_AF-A0A5K1AAW2-F1
#
_entry.id   AF-A0A5K1AAW2-F1
#
_cell.length_a   1.000
_cell.length_b   1.000
_cell.length_c   1.000
_cell.angle_alpha   90.00
_cell.angle_beta   90.00
_cell.angle_gamma   90.00
#
_symmetry.space_group_name_H-M   'P 1'
#
loop_
_entity.id
_entity.type
_entity.pdbx_description
1 polymer ?
#
loop_
_entity_poly.entity_id
_entity_poly.type
_entity_poly.pdbx_seq_one_letter_code
_entity_poly.pdbx_strand_id
1 'polypeptide(L)' 'VFDALDELYKKTDAQFEEILPVEKLMAEAYSTIDKAVKVGTLHRNTGANRKSRLARRKKAVEIHHGWYTPAAA' A
#
# COMPACT_ATOMS: atom_id res chain seq x y z
N VAL A 1 -8.85 -0.08 -0.86
CA VAL A 1 -7.43 -0.31 -0.47
C VAL A 1 -7.15 0.20 0.93
N PHE A 2 -7.48 1.47 1.26
CA PHE A 2 -7.22 2.01 2.59
C PHE A 2 -8.01 1.31 3.70
N ASP A 3 -9.28 1.00 3.46
CA ASP A 3 -10.12 0.32 4.45
C ASP A 3 -9.59 -1.09 4.78
N ALA A 4 -9.19 -1.84 3.74
CA ALA A 4 -8.58 -3.16 3.91
C ALA A 4 -7.24 -3.10 4.69
N LEU A 5 -6.43 -2.05 4.48
CA LEU A 5 -5.20 -1.85 5.26
C LEU A 5 -5.49 -1.48 6.73
N ASP A 6 -6.57 -0.73 6.97
CA ASP A 6 -6.96 -0.30 8.32
C ASP A 6 -7.61 -1.43 9.12
N GLU A 7 -8.37 -2.31 8.46
CA GLU A 7 -8.85 -3.56 9.05
C GLU A 7 -7.68 -4.48 9.41
N LEU A 8 -6.68 -4.61 8.54
CA LEU A 8 -5.48 -5.41 8.82
C LEU A 8 -4.67 -4.84 9.98
N TYR A 9 -4.58 -3.51 10.11
CA TYR A 9 -3.90 -2.86 11.22
C TYR A 9 -4.60 -3.11 12.58
N LYS A 10 -5.94 -3.20 12.58
CA LYS A 10 -6.73 -3.42 13.80
C LYS A 10 -6.76 -4.87 14.26
N LYS A 11 -6.62 -5.83 13.35
CA LYS A 11 -6.56 -7.26 13.68
C LYS A 11 -5.20 -7.59 14.29
N THR A 12 -5.17 -8.15 15.49
CA THR A 12 -3.94 -8.52 16.20
C THR A 12 -3.35 -9.87 15.77
N ASP A 13 -4.15 -10.78 15.23
CA ASP A 13 -3.74 -12.13 14.80
C ASP A 13 -3.75 -12.29 13.27
N ALA A 14 -3.35 -11.25 12.53
CA ALA A 14 -3.25 -11.33 11.09
C ALA A 14 -2.21 -12.40 10.70
N GLN A 15 -2.55 -13.28 9.77
CA GLN A 15 -1.64 -14.26 9.18
C GLN A 15 -1.07 -13.70 7.86
N PHE A 16 0.10 -14.19 7.45
CA PHE A 16 0.76 -13.76 6.21
C PHE A 16 -0.12 -13.90 4.96
N GLU A 17 -1.05 -14.86 4.96
CA GLU A 17 -1.98 -15.09 3.85
C GLU A 17 -2.97 -13.93 3.62
N GLU A 18 -3.31 -13.15 4.66
CA GLU A 18 -4.21 -12.00 4.52
C GLU A 18 -3.55 -10.81 3.77
N ILE A 19 -2.24 -10.87 3.53
CA ILE A 19 -1.51 -9.85 2.77
C ILE A 19 -1.75 -9.98 1.26
N LEU A 20 -1.94 -11.21 0.76
CA LEU A 20 -2.07 -11.48 -0.69
C LEU A 20 -3.25 -10.73 -1.35
N PRO A 21 -4.47 -10.69 -0.75
CA PRO A 21 -5.57 -9.89 -1.28
C PRO A 21 -5.24 -8.39 -1.29
N VAL A 22 -4.55 -7.90 -0.26
CA VAL A 22 -4.16 -6.49 -0.14
C VAL A 22 -3.15 -6.11 -1.22
N GLU A 23 -2.19 -7.00 -1.52
CA GLU A 23 -1.22 -6.79 -2.60
C GLU A 23 -1.88 -6.73 -3.98
N LYS A 24 -2.86 -7.60 -4.23
CA LYS A 24 -3.63 -7.54 -5.48
C LYS A 24 -4.36 -6.20 -5.63
N LEU A 25 -5.03 -5.75 -4.57
CA LEU A 25 -5.69 -4.44 -4.55
C LEU A 25 -4.71 -3.27 -4.69
N MET A 26 -3.49 -3.39 -4.15
CA MET A 26 -2.43 -2.39 -4.35
C MET A 26 -1.95 -2.35 -5.80
N ALA A 27 -1.77 -3.51 -6.45
CA ALA A 27 -1.37 -3.59 -7.85
C ALA A 27 -2.43 -2.95 -8.77
N GLU A 28 -3.71 -3.21 -8.52
CA GLU A 28 -4.82 -2.59 -9.24
C GLU A 28 -4.83 -1.05 -9.08
N ALA A 29 -4.61 -0.57 -7.85
CA ALA A 29 -4.52 0.87 -7.57
C ALA A 29 -3.31 1.53 -8.26
N TYR A 30 -2.16 0.87 -8.30
CA TYR A 30 -0.99 1.36 -9.04
C TYR A 30 -1.25 1.41 -10.54
N SER A 31 -1.87 0.37 -11.11
CA SER A 31 -2.26 0.34 -12.52
C SER A 31 -3.20 1.49 -12.88
N THR A 32 -4.18 1.80 -12.04
CA THR A 32 -5.10 2.93 -12.28
C THR A 32 -4.40 4.27 -12.18
N ILE A 33 -3.51 4.47 -11.19
CA ILE A 33 -2.72 5.70 -11.07
C ILE A 33 -1.83 5.89 -12.30
N ASP A 34 -1.15 4.84 -12.77
CA ASP A 34 -0.26 4.93 -13.92
C ASP A 34 -1.01 5.18 -15.22
N LYS A 35 -2.19 4.58 -15.38
CA LYS A 35 -3.07 4.89 -16.51
C LYS A 35 -3.50 6.36 -16.49
N ALA A 36 -3.86 6.90 -15.33
CA ALA A 36 -4.22 8.31 -15.18
C ALA A 36 -3.05 9.26 -15.49
N VAL A 37 -1.84 8.92 -15.06
CA VAL A 37 -0.62 9.68 -15.40
C VAL A 37 -0.32 9.57 -16.90
N LYS A 38 -0.45 8.38 -17.50
CA LYS A 38 -0.18 8.15 -18.92
C LYS A 38 -1.16 8.93 -19.82
N VAL A 39 -2.44 8.98 -19.46
CA VAL A 39 -3.47 9.73 -20.18
C VAL A 39 -3.39 11.24 -19.89
N GLY A 40 -2.56 11.66 -18.91
CA GLY A 40 -2.35 13.06 -18.57
C GLY A 40 -3.45 13.67 -17.71
N THR A 41 -4.41 12.88 -17.22
CA THR A 41 -5.44 13.35 -16.28
C THR A 41 -4.85 13.68 -14.90
N LEU A 42 -3.68 13.12 -14.58
CA LEU A 42 -2.97 13.36 -13.34
C LEU A 42 -1.51 13.75 -13.62
N HIS A 43 -1.02 14.81 -12.95
CA HIS A 43 0.39 15.17 -13.02
C HIS A 43 1.28 14.10 -12.37
N ARG A 44 2.46 13.85 -12.96
CA ARG A 44 3.40 12.79 -12.52
C ARG A 44 3.74 12.86 -11.03
N ASN A 45 3.95 14.05 -10.47
CA ASN A 45 4.27 14.21 -9.04
C ASN A 45 3.08 13.82 -8.16
N THR A 46 1.86 14.12 -8.60
CA THR A 46 0.65 13.74 -7.87
C THR A 46 0.46 12.21 -7.91
N GLY A 47 0.75 11.57 -9.05
CA GLY A 47 0.80 10.11 -9.14
C GLY A 47 1.83 9.50 -8.19
N ALA A 48 3.06 10.01 -8.20
CA ALA A 48 4.14 9.57 -7.32
C ALA A 48 3.79 9.73 -5.83
N ASN A 49 3.21 10.87 -5.44
CA ASN A 49 2.77 11.12 -4.06
C ASN A 49 1.68 10.14 -3.62
N ARG A 50 0.71 9.82 -4.49
CA ARG A 50 -0.35 8.83 -4.20
C ARG A 50 0.24 7.43 -4.02
N LYS A 51 1.19 7.03 -4.87
CA LYS A 51 1.91 5.75 -4.73
C LYS A 51 2.72 5.67 -3.44
N SER A 52 3.44 6.74 -3.12
CA SER A 52 4.21 6.84 -1.88
C SER A 52 3.33 6.71 -0.64
N ARG A 53 2.12 7.31 -0.65
CA ARG A 53 1.19 7.21 0.48
C ARG A 53 0.74 5.77 0.73
N LEU A 54 0.42 5.03 -0.32
CA LEU A 54 0.06 3.60 -0.23
C LEU A 54 1.23 2.76 0.30
N ALA A 55 2.44 2.97 -0.22
CA ALA A 55 3.64 2.25 0.22
C ALA A 55 3.97 2.50 1.70
N ARG A 56 3.86 3.74 2.17
CA ARG A 56 4.10 4.08 3.59
C ARG A 56 3.11 3.38 4.53
N ARG A 57 1.84 3.29 4.13
CA ARG A 57 0.82 2.63 4.96
C ARG A 57 1.01 1.11 5.00
N LYS A 58 1.39 0.48 3.88
CA LYS A 58 1.81 -0.94 3.87
C LYS A 58 2.95 -1.19 4.85
N LYS A 59 4.03 -0.40 4.77
CA LYS A 59 5.16 -0.51 5.69
C LYS A 59 4.77 -0.36 7.17
N ALA A 60 3.85 0.55 7.48
CA ALA A 60 3.37 0.72 8.85
C ALA A 60 2.65 -0.54 9.38
N VAL A 61 1.86 -1.20 8.54
CA VAL A 61 1.19 -2.47 8.89
C VAL A 61 2.20 -3.60 9.08
N GLU A 62 3.20 -3.70 8.20
CA GLU A 62 4.26 -4.71 8.31
C GLU A 62 5.12 -4.53 9.57
N ILE A 63 5.40 -3.28 9.97
CA ILE A 63 6.12 -2.96 11.21
C ILE A 63 5.26 -3.29 12.42
N HIS A 64 3.97 -2.93 12.40
CA HIS A 64 3.04 -3.18 13.51
C HIS A 64 2.92 -4.67 13.82
N HIS A 65 2.85 -5.51 12.78
CA HIS A 65 2.75 -6.97 12.91
C HIS A 65 4.12 -7.66 13.07
N GLY A 66 5.21 -6.89 13.12
CA GLY A 66 6.56 -7.42 13.34
C GLY A 66 7.14 -8.20 12.15
N TRP A 67 6.50 -8.16 10.98
CA TRP A 67 6.96 -8.87 9.77
C TRP A 67 8.11 -8.17 9.05
N TYR A 68 8.32 -6.88 9.33
CA TYR A 68 9.41 -6.12 8.76
C TYR A 68 10.01 -5.16 9.79
N THR A 69 11.30 -5.32 10.05
CA THR A 69 12.09 -4.38 10.84
C THR A 69 13.06 -3.67 9.89
N PRO A 70 12.91 -2.36 9.65
CA PRO A 70 13.87 -1.65 8.82
C PRO A 70 15.23 -1.67 9.52
N ALA A 71 16.28 -2.12 8.82
CA ALA A 71 17.64 -1.94 9.27
C ALA A 71 17.94 -0.43 9.35
N ALA A 72 18.48 0.03 10.47
CA ALA A 72 18.89 1.42 10.65
C ALA A 72 19.94 1.77 9.58
N ALA A 73 19.67 2.82 8.81
CA ALA A 73 20.56 3.37 7.79
C ALA A 73 21.54 4.37 8.41
#